data_AF-A0A645J8L7-F1
#
_entry.id   AF-A0A645J8L7-F1
#
_cell.length_a   1.000
_cell.length_b   1.000
_cell.length_c   1.000
_cell.angle_alpha   90.00
_cell.angle_beta   90.00
_cell.angle_gamma   90.00
#
_symmetry.space_group_name_H-M   'P 1'
#
loop_
_entity.id
_entity.type
_entity.pdbx_description
1 polymer ?
#
loop_
_entity_poly.entity_id
_entity_poly.type
_entity_poly.pdbx_seq_one_letter_code
_entity_poly.pdbx_strand_id
1 'polypeptide(L)' 'MNKVIEVLPDRCKEVFVLSRNEGLKNREIAEKLKISTTAVEKHISKALSIFSFHLKEKYPVDYTFFFLVFSPMLFA' A
#
# COMPACT_ATOMS: atom_id res chain seq x y z
N MET A 1 6.71 4.20 6.90
CA MET A 1 5.42 3.49 6.85
C MET A 1 4.33 4.19 7.66
N ASN A 2 4.56 4.56 8.92
CA ASN A 2 3.55 5.18 9.80
C ASN A 2 2.83 6.41 9.21
N LYS A 3 3.55 7.34 8.56
CA LYS A 3 2.94 8.53 7.95
C LYS A 3 1.87 8.23 6.90
N VAL A 4 2.01 7.14 6.13
CA VAL A 4 1.05 6.80 5.06
C VAL A 4 -0.18 6.12 5.63
N ILE A 5 -0.02 5.38 6.74
CA ILE A 5 -1.15 4.79 7.47
C ILE A 5 -2.08 5.90 7.97
N GLU A 6 -1.54 7.01 8.47
CA GLU A 6 -2.33 8.15 8.96
C GLU A 6 -3.26 8.76 7.90
N VAL A 7 -2.83 8.78 6.63
CA VAL A 7 -3.59 9.31 5.48
C VAL A 7 -4.68 8.35 5.00
N LEU A 8 -4.69 7.09 5.46
CA LEU A 8 -5.75 6.15 5.11
C LEU A 8 -7.08 6.58 5.74
N PRO A 9 -8.19 6.50 4.99
CA PRO A 9 -9.53 6.62 5.57
C PRO A 9 -9.69 5.62 6.72
N ASP A 10 -10.44 6.00 7.77
CA ASP A 10 -10.47 5.27 9.04
C ASP A 10 -10.80 3.78 8.88
N ARG A 11 -11.77 3.42 8.04
CA ARG A 11 -12.10 2.01 7.77
C ARG A 11 -11.02 1.25 7.02
N CYS A 12 -10.33 1.90 6.09
CA CYS A 12 -9.21 1.26 5.38
C CYS A 12 -8.01 1.06 6.32
N LYS A 13 -7.77 2.04 7.20
CA LYS A 13 -6.74 2.01 8.24
C LYS A 13 -6.99 0.87 9.23
N GLU A 14 -8.19 0.79 9.78
CA GLU A 14 -8.61 -0.24 10.73
C GLU A 14 -8.45 -1.65 10.14
N VAL A 15 -8.98 -1.89 8.94
CA VAL A 15 -8.86 -3.18 8.24
C VAL A 15 -7.39 -3.54 7.96
N PHE A 16 -6.58 -2.56 7.54
CA PHE A 16 -5.17 -2.79 7.24
C PHE A 16 -4.36 -3.15 8.50
N VAL A 17 -4.59 -2.44 9.62
CA VAL A 17 -3.92 -2.72 10.90
C VAL A 17 -4.30 -4.11 11.42
N LEU A 18 -5.59 -4.46 11.39
CA LEU A 18 -6.06 -5.79 11.79
C LEU A 18 -5.39 -6.90 10.96
N SER A 19 -5.22 -6.69 9.65
CA SER A 19 -4.58 -7.67 8.78
C SER A 19 -3.06 -7.74 8.96
N ARG A 20 -2.37 -6.60 9.13
CA ARG A 20 -0.90 -6.53 9.07
C ARG A 20 -0.22 -6.53 10.43
N ASN A 21 -0.81 -5.90 11.44
CA ASN A 21 -0.27 -5.83 12.79
C ASN A 21 -0.80 -6.98 13.65
N GLU A 22 -2.09 -7.27 13.56
CA GLU A 22 -2.72 -8.34 14.36
C GLU A 22 -2.72 -9.70 13.62
N GLY A 23 -2.39 -9.73 12.32
CA GLY A 23 -2.29 -10.97 11.55
C GLY A 23 -3.61 -11.68 11.27
N LEU A 24 -4.75 -10.99 11.46
CA LEU A 24 -6.07 -11.56 11.26
C LEU A 24 -6.35 -11.86 9.78
N LYS A 25 -7.02 -12.98 9.52
CA LYS A 25 -7.52 -13.34 8.19
C LYS A 25 -8.73 -12.49 7.82
N ASN A 26 -8.97 -12.31 6.53
CA ASN A 26 -10.09 -11.49 6.03
C ASN A 26 -11.46 -11.91 6.60
N ARG A 27 -11.67 -13.21 6.85
CA ARG A 27 -12.89 -13.73 7.49
C ARG A 27 -13.02 -13.29 8.95
N GLU A 28 -11.95 -13.36 9.72
CA GLU A 28 -11.94 -12.94 11.13
C GLU A 28 -12.17 -11.43 11.25
N ILE A 29 -11.60 -10.65 10.32
CA ILE A 29 -11.84 -9.20 10.23
C ILE A 29 -13.31 -8.91 9.86
N ALA A 30 -13.86 -9.63 8.88
CA ALA A 30 -15.25 -9.50 8.46
C ALA A 30 -16.23 -9.78 9.62
N GLU A 31 -15.98 -10.83 10.39
CA GLU A 31 -16.75 -11.17 11.59
C GLU A 31 -16.60 -10.10 12.69
N LYS A 32 -15.36 -9.67 12.98
CA LYS A 32 -15.06 -8.64 14.01
C LYS A 32 -15.72 -7.29 13.69
N LEU A 33 -15.69 -6.87 12.42
CA LEU A 33 -16.22 -5.57 11.99
C LEU A 33 -17.68 -5.64 11.50
N LYS A 34 -18.28 -6.83 11.45
CA LYS A 34 -19.64 -7.08 10.94
C LYS A 34 -19.85 -6.56 9.51
N ILE A 35 -18.89 -6.84 8.62
CA ILE A 35 -18.94 -6.52 7.19
C ILE A 35 -18.69 -7.78 6.36
N SER A 36 -18.89 -7.73 5.05
CA SER A 36 -18.58 -8.87 4.18
C SER A 36 -17.06 -9.02 3.99
N THR A 37 -16.60 -10.25 3.72
CA THR A 37 -15.21 -10.52 3.32
C THR A 37 -14.81 -9.71 2.08
N THR A 38 -15.72 -9.54 1.12
CA THR A 38 -15.50 -8.70 -0.06
C THR A 38 -15.31 -7.22 0.31
N ALA A 39 -16.00 -6.71 1.33
CA ALA A 39 -15.77 -5.35 1.82
C ALA A 39 -14.37 -5.21 2.44
N VAL A 40 -13.93 -6.22 3.21
CA VAL A 40 -12.55 -6.28 3.75
C VAL A 40 -11.53 -6.24 2.62
N GLU A 41 -11.69 -7.07 1.59
CA GLU A 41 -10.80 -7.10 0.42
C GLU A 41 -10.74 -5.76 -0.32
N LYS A 42 -11.88 -5.08 -0.47
CA LYS A 42 -11.95 -3.73 -1.06
C LYS A 42 -11.19 -2.71 -0.21
N HIS A 43 -11.33 -2.74 1.11
CA HIS A 43 -10.59 -1.86 2.01
C HIS A 43 -9.08 -2.12 1.97
N ILE A 44 -8.64 -3.38 1.94
CA ILE A 44 -7.22 -3.74 1.77
C ILE A 44 -6.69 -3.23 0.43
N SER A 45 -7.42 -3.48 -0.66
CA SER A 45 -7.04 -3.06 -2.01
C SER A 45 -6.92 -1.54 -2.10
N LYS A 46 -7.87 -0.81 -1.50
CA LYS A 46 -7.84 0.65 -1.44
C LYS A 46 -6.65 1.16 -0.63
N ALA A 47 -6.34 0.54 0.51
CA ALA A 47 -5.17 0.91 1.31
C ALA A 47 -3.87 0.73 0.51
N LEU A 48 -3.68 -0.42 -0.14
CA LEU A 48 -2.50 -0.72 -0.95
C LEU A 48 -2.34 0.23 -2.15
N SER A 49 -3.44 0.64 -2.77
CA SER A 49 -3.43 1.64 -3.85
C SER A 49 -2.92 2.99 -3.35
N ILE A 50 -3.36 3.44 -2.17
CA ILE A 50 -2.89 4.69 -1.54
C ILE A 50 -1.39 4.59 -1.20
N PHE A 51 -0.94 3.45 -0.65
CA PHE A 51 0.48 3.22 -0.41
C PHE A 51 1.31 3.29 -1.70
N SER A 52 0.84 2.62 -2.74
CA SER A 52 1.53 2.58 -4.05
C SER A 52 1.66 3.99 -4.66
N PHE A 53 0.60 4.81 -4.53
CA PHE A 53 0.62 6.19 -4.99
C PHE A 53 1.69 7.02 -4.25
N HIS A 54 1.70 6.99 -2.91
CA HIS A 54 2.67 7.73 -2.12
C HIS A 54 4.11 7.25 -2.33
N LEU A 55 4.31 5.95 -2.56
CA LEU A 55 5.64 5.41 -2.86
C LEU A 55 6.14 5.89 -4.23
N LYS A 56 5.27 5.92 -5.25
CA LYS A 56 5.62 6.47 -6.58
C LYS A 56 5.93 7.95 -6.53
N GLU A 57 5.18 8.73 -5.75
CA GLU A 57 5.42 10.17 -5.58
C GLU A 57 6.77 10.43 -4.89
N LYS A 58 7.10 9.65 -3.85
CA LYS A 58 8.35 9.80 -3.09
C LYS A 58 9.57 9.27 -3.84
N TYR A 59 9.39 8.24 -4.65
CA TYR A 59 10.42 7.61 -5.46
C TYR A 59 9.95 7.56 -6.91
N PRO A 60 10.06 8.68 -7.66
CA PRO A 60 9.85 8.66 -9.09
C PRO A 60 10.92 7.72 -9.68
N VAL A 61 10.51 6.51 -10.02
CA VAL A 61 11.35 5.50 -10.68
C VAL A 61 11.60 5.91 -12.12
N ASP A 62 12.35 6.99 -12.33
CA ASP A 62 12.63 7.49 -13.68
C ASP A 62 14.04 8.09 -13.91
N TYR A 63 14.93 8.16 -12.90
CA TYR A 63 16.27 8.73 -13.13
C TYR A 63 17.43 7.82 -12.78
N THR A 64 17.35 6.99 -11.74
CA THR A 64 18.50 6.14 -11.35
C THR A 64 18.68 4.96 -12.29
N PHE A 65 17.59 4.33 -12.75
CA PHE A 65 17.66 3.21 -13.70
C PHE A 65 18.00 3.70 -15.12
N PHE A 66 17.48 4.86 -15.51
CA PHE A 66 17.83 5.50 -16.77
C PHE A 66 19.32 5.90 -16.77
N PHE A 67 19.83 6.53 -15.71
CA PHE A 67 21.26 6.85 -15.61
C PHE A 67 22.15 5.59 -15.52
N LEU A 68 21.80 4.56 -14.76
CA LEU A 68 22.63 3.35 -14.65
C LEU A 68 22.70 2.53 -15.96
N VAL A 69 21.63 2.54 -16.76
CA VAL A 69 21.56 1.78 -18.01
C VAL A 69 22.02 2.60 -19.23
N PHE A 70 21.77 3.92 -19.27
CA PHE A 70 22.13 4.78 -20.40
C PHE A 70 23.40 5.62 -20.20
N SER A 71 23.86 5.90 -18.97
CA SER A 71 25.14 6.60 -18.74
C SER A 71 26.37 5.86 -19.29
N PRO A 72 26.49 4.51 -19.22
CA PRO A 72 27.63 3.84 -19.83
C PRO A 72 27.59 3.81 -21.37
N MET A 73 26.45 4.16 -22.00
CA MET A 73 26.29 4.25 -23.45
C MET A 73 26.54 5.66 -24.01
N LEU A 74 26.54 6.69 -23.16
CA LEU A 74 26.78 8.10 -23.52
C LEU A 74 28.23 8.57 -23.27
N PHE A 75 29.03 7.80 -22.54
CA PHE A 75 30.42 8.11 -22.19
C PHE A 75 31.44 7.08 -22.72
N ALA A 76 31.02 6.19 -23.63
CA ALA A 76 31.88 5.24 -24.34
C ALA A 76 31.96 5.60 -25.84
#